data_AF-A0A3B8YMI3-F1
#
_entry.id   AF-A0A3B8YMI3-F1
#
_cell.length_a   1.000
_cell.length_b   1.000
_cell.length_c   1.000
_cell.angle_alpha   90.00
_cell.angle_beta   90.00
_cell.angle_gamma   90.00
#
_symmetry.space_group_name_H-M   'P 1'
#
loop_
_entity.id
_entity.type
_entity.pdbx_description
1 polymer ?
#
loop_
_entity_poly.entity_id
_entity_poly.type
_entity_poly.pdbx_seq_one_letter_code
_entity_poly.pdbx_strand_id
1 'polypeptide(L)' 'MAAADKNLVAVELYDLSISAHKEDRFGRVVTGKSLNEDDLIKIAVRRRTDISPAVFRAVLDILFILSSNSFKCR' A
#
# COMPACT_ATOMS: atom_id res chain seq x y z
N MET A 1 -21.30 -13.20 11.45
CA MET A 1 -21.14 -12.37 10.25
C MET A 1 -19.77 -11.71 10.29
N ALA A 2 -18.77 -12.24 9.57
CA ALA A 2 -17.43 -11.66 9.51
C ALA A 2 -16.99 -11.60 8.04
N ALA A 3 -17.43 -10.56 7.33
CA ALA A 3 -16.84 -10.22 6.04
C ALA A 3 -15.46 -9.61 6.30
N ALA A 4 -14.47 -10.49 6.44
CA ALA A 4 -13.08 -10.09 6.34
C ALA A 4 -12.84 -9.73 4.87
N ASP A 5 -12.87 -8.43 4.56
CA ASP A 5 -12.32 -7.88 3.31
C ASP A 5 -10.85 -8.31 3.22
N LYS A 6 -10.61 -9.48 2.62
CA LYS A 6 -9.26 -9.88 2.22
C LYS A 6 -8.88 -8.94 1.09
N ASN A 7 -7.76 -8.23 1.24
CA ASN A 7 -7.22 -7.40 0.18
C ASN A 7 -6.93 -8.31 -1.04
N LEU A 8 -7.76 -8.18 -2.08
CA LEU A 8 -7.59 -8.91 -3.34
C LEU A 8 -6.81 -8.00 -4.29
N VAL A 9 -5.70 -8.50 -4.81
CA VAL A 9 -4.87 -7.82 -5.81
C VAL A 9 -5.13 -8.50 -7.15
N ALA A 10 -5.74 -7.82 -8.11
CA ALA A 10 -5.86 -8.36 -9.47
C ALA A 10 -4.63 -7.99 -10.30
N VAL A 11 -4.07 -8.99 -10.97
CA VAL A 11 -2.84 -8.88 -11.77
C VAL A 11 -3.13 -9.40 -13.18
N GLU A 12 -2.87 -8.56 -14.18
CA GLU A 12 -2.82 -8.96 -15.59
C GLU A 12 -1.45 -9.55 -15.89
N LEU A 13 -1.42 -10.77 -16.41
CA LEU A 13 -0.16 -11.41 -16.82
C LEU A 13 0.10 -11.10 -18.29
N TYR A 14 1.30 -10.61 -18.59
CA TYR A 14 1.79 -10.37 -19.94
C TYR A 14 2.94 -11.33 -20.23
N ASP A 15 2.84 -12.05 -21.34
CA ASP A 15 3.95 -12.84 -21.88
C ASP A 15 4.95 -11.88 -22.56
N LEU A 16 6.23 -12.00 -22.23
CA LEU A 16 7.30 -11.28 -22.91
C LEU A 16 7.60 -11.98 -24.23
N SER A 17 7.37 -11.30 -25.35
CA SER A 17 7.75 -11.80 -26.67
C SER A 17 9.27 -11.86 -26.92
N ILE A 18 10.10 -11.41 -25.97
CA ILE A 18 11.54 -11.13 -26.17
C ILE A 18 12.48 -12.02 -25.30
N SER A 19 11.98 -12.78 -24.32
CA SER A 19 12.84 -13.67 -23.52
C SER A 19 12.96 -15.08 -24.14
N ALA A 20 14.19 -15.59 -24.23
CA ALA A 20 14.49 -16.97 -24.66
C ALA A 20 14.03 -18.04 -23.64
N HIS A 21 13.56 -17.62 -22.47
CA HIS A 21 13.06 -18.47 -21.39
C HIS A 21 11.54 -18.32 -21.27
N LYS A 22 10.83 -19.41 -21.58
CA LYS A 22 9.37 -19.52 -21.72
C LYS A 22 8.56 -19.31 -20.42
N GLU A 23 9.22 -18.96 -19.32
CA GLU A 23 8.64 -18.98 -17.97
C GLU A 23 8.59 -17.60 -17.28
N ASP A 24 9.24 -16.58 -17.84
CA ASP A 24 9.21 -15.22 -17.25
C ASP A 24 7.98 -14.45 -17.73
N ARG A 25 6.92 -14.45 -16.91
CA ARG A 25 5.70 -13.64 -17.11
C ARG A 25 5.75 -12.39 -16.23
N PHE A 26 5.56 -11.21 -16.81
CA PHE A 26 5.38 -9.99 -16.02
C PHE A 26 3.91 -9.82 -15.65
N GLY A 27 3.64 -9.70 -14.35
CA GLY A 27 2.33 -9.34 -13.84
C GLY A 27 2.20 -7.83 -13.64
N ARG A 28 1.26 -7.19 -14.34
CA ARG A 28 0.84 -5.81 -14.07
C ARG A 28 -0.32 -5.81 -13.09
N VAL A 29 -0.14 -5.21 -11.92
CA VAL A 29 -1.23 -5.02 -10.96
C VAL A 29 -2.24 -4.03 -11.53
N VAL A 30 -3.48 -4.47 -11.78
CA VAL A 30 -4.54 -3.68 -12.43
C VAL A 30 -5.41 -2.97 -11.40
N THR A 31 -5.61 -3.61 -10.25
CA THR A 31 -6.39 -3.05 -9.15
C THR A 31 -5.51 -2.96 -7.91
N GLY A 32 -4.87 -1.80 -7.76
CA GLY A 32 -4.39 -1.36 -6.46
C GLY A 32 -5.49 -0.53 -5.81
N LYS A 33 -5.99 -0.95 -4.64
CA LYS A 33 -6.61 0.03 -3.73
C LYS A 33 -5.50 1.00 -3.34
N SER A 34 -5.54 2.23 -3.85
CA SER A 34 -4.75 3.31 -3.29
C SER A 34 -5.28 3.58 -1.88
N LEU A 35 -4.42 3.47 -0.89
CA LEU A 35 -4.77 3.80 0.49
C LEU A 35 -4.38 5.25 0.74
N ASN A 36 -5.35 6.06 1.16
CA ASN A 36 -5.09 7.41 1.64
C ASN A 36 -4.85 7.41 3.15
N GLU A 37 -4.37 8.53 3.70
CA GLU A 37 -4.14 8.71 5.16
C GLU A 37 -5.35 8.29 6.00
N ASP A 38 -6.55 8.76 5.62
CA ASP A 38 -7.79 8.42 6.32
C ASP A 38 -8.13 6.92 6.27
N ASP A 39 -7.76 6.23 5.19
CA ASP A 39 -7.97 4.79 5.08
C ASP A 39 -7.03 4.02 6.01
N LEU A 40 -5.78 4.48 6.15
CA LEU A 40 -4.82 3.93 7.09
C LEU A 40 -5.27 4.11 8.55
N ILE A 41 -5.78 5.30 8.89
CA ILE A 41 -6.35 5.58 10.22
C ILE A 41 -7.54 4.65 10.50
N LYS A 42 -8.48 4.52 9.55
CA LYS A 42 -9.64 3.63 9.68
C LYS A 42 -9.22 2.17 9.86
N ILE A 43 -8.19 1.72 9.16
CA ILE A 43 -7.64 0.36 9.31
C ILE A 43 -7.04 0.18 10.71
N ALA A 44 -6.28 1.14 11.21
CA ALA A 44 -5.69 1.09 12.56
C ALA A 44 -6.79 0.99 13.64
N VAL A 45 -7.80 1.86 13.57
CA VAL A 45 -8.97 1.84 14.46
C VAL A 45 -9.73 0.51 14.35
N ARG A 46 -9.97 0.00 13.13
CA ARG A 46 -10.64 -1.28 12.90
C ARG A 46 -9.85 -2.47 13.48
N ARG A 47 -8.52 -2.39 13.47
CA ARG A 47 -7.62 -3.38 14.08
C ARG A 47 -7.50 -3.26 15.60
N ARG A 48 -8.24 -2.31 16.21
CA ARG A 48 -8.21 -2.02 17.65
C ARG A 48 -6.80 -1.75 18.17
N THR A 49 -5.98 -1.03 17.41
CA THR A 49 -4.75 -0.47 17.97
C THR A 49 -5.10 0.56 19.03
N ASP A 50 -4.46 0.54 20.20
CA ASP A 50 -4.66 1.51 21.30
C ASP A 50 -4.19 2.94 20.96
N ILE A 51 -3.81 3.18 19.71
CA ILE A 51 -3.35 4.47 19.21
C ILE A 51 -4.58 5.29 18.82
N SER A 52 -4.71 6.47 19.43
CA SER A 52 -5.78 7.39 19.05
C SER A 52 -5.61 7.86 17.59
N PRO A 53 -6.71 8.06 16.84
CA PRO A 53 -6.65 8.54 15.45
C PRO A 53 -5.84 9.83 15.28
N ALA A 54 -5.94 10.73 16.26
CA ALA A 54 -5.22 12.00 16.26
C ALA A 54 -3.70 11.81 16.39
N VAL A 55 -3.27 10.89 17.26
CA VAL A 55 -1.84 10.56 17.42
C VAL A 55 -1.31 9.88 16.15
N PHE A 56 -2.08 8.99 15.54
CA PHE A 56 -1.67 8.33 14.29
C PHE A 56 -1.47 9.33 13.15
N ARG A 57 -2.35 10.33 13.04
CA ARG A 57 -2.22 11.41 12.06
C ARG A 57 -0.94 12.23 12.26
N ALA A 58 -0.68 12.65 13.50
CA ALA A 58 0.55 13.38 13.83
C ALA A 58 1.82 12.58 13.50
N VAL A 59 1.80 11.26 13.71
CA VAL A 59 2.93 10.37 13.36
C VAL A 59 3.11 10.28 11.84
N LEU A 60 2.03 10.17 11.07
CA LEU A 60 2.09 10.17 9.61
C LEU A 60 2.66 11.47 9.05
N ASP A 61 2.25 12.62 9.60
CA ASP A 61 2.79 13.93 9.20
C ASP A 61 4.30 14.01 9.43
N ILE A 62 4.78 13.57 10.60
CA ILE A 62 6.22 13.54 10.92
C ILE A 62 6.97 12.63 9.95
N LEU A 63 6.44 11.43 9.66
CA LEU A 63 7.03 10.50 8.71
C LEU A 63 7.13 11.11 7.30
N PHE A 64 6.08 11.81 6.86
CA PHE A 64 6.07 12.47 5.56
C PHE A 64 7.14 13.57 5.47
N ILE A 65 7.27 14.38 6.52
CA ILE A 65 8.29 15.44 6.62
C ILE A 65 9.70 14.83 6.56
N LEU A 66 9.96 13.77 7.33
CA LEU A 66 11.27 13.11 7.35
C LEU A 66 11.60 12.49 5.99
N SER A 67 10.66 11.79 5.35
CA SER A 67 10.88 11.19 4.04
C SER A 67 11.16 12.24 2.96
N SER A 68 10.45 13.36 2.99
CA SER A 68 10.62 14.47 2.04
C SER A 68 11.98 15.16 2.22
N ASN A 69 12.44 15.32 3.46
CA ASN A 69 13.74 15.91 3.76
C ASN A 69 14.90 14.96 3.44
N SER A 70 14.75 13.65 3.67
CA SER A 70 15.77 12.65 3.31
C SER A 70 16.01 12.55 1.81
N PHE A 71 15.01 12.84 0.96
CA PHE A 71 15.20 12.91 -0.49
C PHE A 71 15.87 14.20 -0.98
N LYS A 72 15.80 15.29 -0.19
CA LYS A 72 16.35 16.60 -0.57
C LYS A 72 17.83 16.77 -0.22
N CYS A 73 18.38 15.90 0.61
CA CYS A 73 19.79 15.91 1.01
C CYS A 73 20.68 14.93 0.21
N ARG A 74 20.21 14.40 -0.93
CA ARG A 74 21.00 13.49 -1.79
C ARG A 74 21.15 14.03 -3.20
#